data_AF-A0A0Q7WEL3-F1
#
_entry.id   AF-A0A0Q7WEL3-F1
#
_cell.length_a   1.000
_cell.length_b   1.000
_cell.length_c   1.000
_cell.angle_alpha   90.00
_cell.angle_beta   90.00
_cell.angle_gamma   90.00
#
_symmetry.space_group_name_H-M   'P 1'
#
loop_
_entity.id
_entity.type
_entity.pdbx_description
1 polymer ?
#
loop_
_entity_poly.entity_id
_entity_poly.type
_entity_poly.pdbx_seq_one_letter_code
_entity_poly.pdbx_strand_id
1 'polypeptide(L)'
;MLDLFTRHPRSVDETYGEHMAVAWSFAVPMLLGGVACFVHGIFPFLFETTGSRCVKLLYTRIANRGRKADAELPNWAAFDAVI
;
A
#
# COMPACT_ATOMS: atom_id res chain seq x y z
N MET A 1 -14.30 -26.11 4.91
CA MET A 1 -12.94 -25.61 4.63
C MET A 1 -12.93 -24.45 3.64
N LEU A 2 -13.59 -24.52 2.49
CA LEU A 2 -13.66 -23.39 1.53
C LEU A 2 -14.37 -22.13 2.06
N ASP A 3 -15.23 -22.28 3.06
CA ASP A 3 -15.97 -21.18 3.67
C ASP A 3 -15.06 -20.09 4.27
N LEU A 4 -13.85 -20.45 4.74
CA LEU A 4 -12.88 -19.48 5.24
C LEU A 4 -12.43 -18.48 4.16
N PHE A 5 -12.35 -18.92 2.90
CA PHE A 5 -11.94 -18.10 1.78
C PHE A 5 -13.09 -17.28 1.20
N THR A 6 -14.34 -17.73 1.35
CA THR A 6 -15.51 -17.06 0.75
C THR A 6 -16.30 -16.21 1.74
N ARG A 7 -16.20 -16.46 3.05
CA ARG A 7 -16.95 -15.73 4.09
C ARG A 7 -16.55 -14.26 4.15
N HIS A 8 -15.25 -13.97 4.09
CA HIS A 8 -14.76 -12.59 4.16
C HIS A 8 -15.08 -11.79 2.89
N PRO A 9 -14.79 -12.27 1.65
CA PRO A 9 -15.21 -11.58 0.44
C PRO A 9 -16.72 -11.34 0.39
N ARG A 10 -17.54 -12.34 0.76
CA ARG A 10 -19.01 -12.20 0.80
C ARG A 10 -19.48 -11.16 1.82
N SER A 11 -18.74 -10.94 2.91
CA SER A 11 -19.10 -9.92 3.92
C SER A 11 -18.90 -8.48 3.43
N VAL A 12 -18.14 -8.29 2.34
CA VAL A 12 -17.90 -7.00 1.68
C VAL A 12 -18.47 -6.98 0.25
N ASP A 13 -19.36 -7.93 -0.08
CA ASP A 13 -20.01 -8.09 -1.38
C ASP A 13 -19.05 -8.29 -2.57
N GLU A 14 -17.91 -8.96 -2.32
CA GLU A 14 -16.90 -9.30 -3.34
C GLU A 14 -16.83 -10.82 -3.57
N THR A 15 -16.52 -11.23 -4.80
CA THR A 15 -16.10 -12.61 -5.07
C THR A 15 -14.66 -12.84 -4.56
N TYR A 16 -14.28 -14.10 -4.34
CA TYR A 16 -12.91 -14.42 -3.91
C TYR A 16 -11.84 -13.88 -4.86
N GLY A 17 -12.10 -13.94 -6.17
CA GLY A 17 -11.18 -13.43 -7.19
C GLY A 17 -11.01 -11.91 -7.14
N GLU A 18 -12.11 -11.18 -6.98
CA GLU A 18 -12.09 -9.71 -6.82
C GLU A 18 -11.34 -9.30 -5.56
N HIS A 19 -11.68 -9.92 -4.42
CA HIS A 19 -11.04 -9.65 -3.15
C HIS A 19 -9.54 -9.96 -3.18
N MET A 20 -9.17 -11.10 -3.77
CA MET A 20 -7.77 -11.48 -3.97
C MET A 20 -7.05 -10.47 -4.87
N ALA A 21 -7.63 -10.07 -6.01
CA ALA A 21 -7.01 -9.10 -6.90
C ALA A 21 -6.80 -7.74 -6.20
N VAL A 22 -7.77 -7.28 -5.42
CA VAL A 22 -7.65 -6.05 -4.63
C VAL A 22 -6.53 -6.21 -3.61
N ALA A 23 -6.55 -7.27 -2.79
CA ALA A 23 -5.52 -7.51 -1.77
C ALA A 23 -4.09 -7.57 -2.36
N TRP A 24 -3.92 -8.32 -3.46
CA TRP A 24 -2.63 -8.44 -4.14
C TRP A 24 -2.16 -7.13 -4.77
N SER A 25 -3.08 -6.28 -5.23
CA SER A 25 -2.74 -4.96 -5.75
C SER A 25 -2.06 -4.06 -4.70
N PHE A 26 -2.38 -4.23 -3.41
CA PHE A 26 -1.69 -3.56 -2.30
C PHE A 26 -0.44 -4.32 -1.86
N ALA A 27 -0.51 -5.65 -1.78
CA ALA A 27 0.59 -6.48 -1.28
C ALA A 27 1.86 -6.38 -2.13
N VAL A 28 1.75 -6.43 -3.47
CA VAL A 28 2.92 -6.45 -4.36
C VAL A 28 3.75 -5.16 -4.25
N PRO A 29 3.18 -3.95 -4.41
CA PRO A 29 3.94 -2.72 -4.20
C PRO A 29 4.48 -2.62 -2.78
N MET A 30 3.70 -3.00 -1.76
CA MET A 30 4.12 -2.91 -0.36
C MET A 30 5.35 -3.78 -0.07
N LEU A 31 5.41 -5.01 -0.61
CA LEU A 31 6.58 -5.87 -0.50
C LEU A 31 7.80 -5.29 -1.21
N LEU A 32 7.63 -4.85 -2.46
CA LEU A 32 8.74 -4.29 -3.24
C LEU A 32 9.25 -2.98 -2.65
N GLY A 33 8.36 -2.08 -2.23
CA GLY A 33 8.68 -0.83 -1.56
C GLY A 33 9.33 -1.07 -0.21
N GLY A 34 8.88 -2.05 0.56
CA GLY A 34 9.49 -2.44 1.83
C GLY A 34 10.91 -2.97 1.66
N VAL A 35 11.15 -3.84 0.66
CA VAL A 35 12.49 -4.31 0.32
C VAL A 35 13.38 -3.14 -0.14
N ALA A 36 12.84 -2.23 -0.96
CA ALA A 36 13.57 -1.06 -1.41
C ALA A 36 13.97 -0.14 -0.24
N CYS A 37 13.06 0.13 0.71
CA CYS A 37 13.38 0.88 1.93
C CYS A 37 14.45 0.20 2.78
N PHE A 38 14.37 -1.13 2.91
CA PHE A 38 15.36 -1.89 3.68
C PHE A 38 16.75 -1.79 3.05
N VAL A 39 16.85 -1.95 1.72
CA VAL A 39 18.12 -1.79 1.00
C VAL A 39 18.61 -0.36 1.08
N HIS A 40 17.73 0.64 0.94
CA HIS A 40 18.07 2.06 1.06
C HIS A 40 18.64 2.40 2.45
N GLY A 41 18.04 1.87 3.52
CA GLY A 41 18.54 2.07 4.89
C GLY A 41 19.96 1.53 5.13
N ILE A 42 20.40 0.56 4.31
CA ILE A 42 21.78 0.04 4.32
C ILE A 42 22.66 0.85 3.33
N PHE A 43 22.11 1.17 2.16
CA PHE A 43 22.79 1.85 1.06
C PHE A 43 21.99 3.09 0.64
N PRO A 44 22.24 4.27 1.24
CA PRO A 44 21.38 5.45 1.10
C PRO A 44 21.36 6.06 -0.32
N PHE A 45 22.22 5.59 -1.22
CA PHE A 45 22.25 6.00 -2.63
C PHE A 45 21.48 5.03 -3.55
N LEU A 46 20.93 3.92 -3.01
CA LEU A 46 20.09 2.99 -3.76
C LEU A 46 18.63 3.27 -3.43
N PHE A 47 17.77 3.25 -4.45
CA PHE A 47 16.32 3.33 -4.29
C PHE A 47 15.78 4.60 -3.59
N GLU A 48 16.49 5.73 -3.69
CA GLU A 48 16.22 7.04 -3.04
C GLU A 48 14.78 7.56 -3.09
N THR A 49 13.97 7.12 -4.06
CA THR A 49 12.57 7.55 -4.16
C THR A 49 11.59 6.39 -4.22
N THR A 50 12.07 5.14 -4.22
CA THR A 50 11.20 3.98 -4.44
C THR A 50 10.31 3.73 -3.23
N GLY A 51 10.86 3.88 -2.02
CA GLY A 51 10.11 3.74 -0.78
C GLY A 51 9.01 4.79 -0.66
N SER A 52 9.39 6.07 -0.79
CA SER A 52 8.46 7.18 -0.65
C SER A 52 7.37 7.19 -1.73
N ARG A 53 7.72 6.91 -2.99
CA ARG A 53 6.74 6.73 -4.08
C ARG A 53 5.78 5.57 -3.83
N CYS A 54 6.25 4.45 -3.28
CA CYS A 54 5.39 3.32 -2.95
C CYS A 54 4.35 3.70 -1.89
N VAL A 55 4.77 4.36 -0.82
CA VAL A 55 3.86 4.79 0.26
C VAL A 55 2.83 5.79 -0.26
N LYS A 56 3.24 6.78 -1.06
CA LYS A 56 2.32 7.73 -1.71
C LYS A 56 1.29 7.06 -2.61
N LEU A 57 1.72 6.05 -3.38
CA LEU A 57 0.83 5.26 -4.24
C LEU A 57 -0.22 4.53 -3.40
N LEU A 58 0.20 3.84 -2.34
CA LEU A 58 -0.71 3.08 -1.47
C LEU A 58 -1.65 4.03 -0.71
N TYR A 59 -1.14 5.15 -0.19
CA TYR A 59 -1.94 6.20 0.43
C TYR A 59 -3.03 6.72 -0.50
N THR A 60 -2.67 7.08 -1.74
CA THR A 60 -3.63 7.58 -2.74
C THR A 60 -4.72 6.54 -3.01
N ARG A 61 -4.37 5.25 -3.10
CA ARG A 61 -5.36 4.18 -3.31
C ARG A 61 -6.32 4.02 -2.14
N ILE A 62 -5.83 4.15 -0.90
CA ILE A 62 -6.66 4.11 0.31
C ILE A 62 -7.55 5.35 0.37
N ALA A 63 -6.98 6.55 0.17
CA ALA A 63 -7.69 7.82 0.22
C ALA A 63 -8.80 7.92 -0.84
N ASN A 64 -8.59 7.34 -2.03
CA ASN A 64 -9.63 7.29 -3.07
C ASN A 64 -10.74 6.27 -2.77
N ARG A 65 -10.51 5.29 -1.89
CA ARG A 65 -11.52 4.29 -1.47
C ARG A 65 -12.23 4.69 -0.17
N GLY A 66 -11.57 5.43 0.70
CA GLY A 66 -12.14 5.98 1.92
C GLY A 66 -13.00 7.21 1.63
N ARG A 67 -14.18 7.27 2.25
CA ARG A 67 -15.01 8.50 2.29
C ARG A 67 -14.12 9.65 2.75
N LYS A 68 -14.00 10.73 1.95
CA LYS A 68 -13.18 11.92 2.24
C LYS A 68 -13.32 12.30 3.71
N ALA A 69 -12.40 11.86 4.54
CA ALA A 69 -12.18 12.47 5.82
C ALA A 69 -11.36 13.73 5.51
N ASP A 70 -11.67 14.84 6.16
CA ASP A 70 -10.87 16.08 6.17
C ASP A 70 -9.51 15.83 6.83
N ALA A 71 -8.77 14.84 6.33
CA ALA A 71 -7.46 14.46 6.82
C ALA A 71 -6.46 15.47 6.27
N GLU A 72 -5.81 16.17 7.20
CA GLU A 72 -4.63 16.98 6.94
C GLU A 72 -3.66 16.20 6.05
N LEU A 73 -3.22 16.83 4.95
CA LEU A 73 -2.31 16.17 4.02
C LEU A 73 -0.99 15.85 4.75
N PRO A 74 -0.48 14.61 4.63
CA PRO A 74 0.83 14.29 5.17
C PRO A 74 1.91 15.23 4.59
N ASN A 75 2.88 15.64 5.41
CA ASN A 75 4.03 16.41 4.94
C ASN A 75 4.96 15.54 4.09
N TRP A 76 4.61 15.38 2.81
CA TRP A 76 5.35 14.54 1.87
C TRP A 76 6.79 14.99 1.64
N ALA A 77 7.08 16.29 1.74
CA ALA A 77 8.43 16.81 1.56
C ALA A 77 9.37 16.36 2.69
N ALA A 78 8.90 16.40 3.94
CA ALA A 78 9.66 15.88 5.07
C ALA A 78 9.83 14.35 4.99
N PHE A 79 8.82 13.65 4.50
CA PHE A 79 8.87 12.20 4.32
C PHE A 79 9.88 11.77 3.24
N ASP A 80 9.90 12.46 2.09
CA ASP A 80 10.85 12.21 0.99
C ASP A 80 12.31 12.49 1.40
N ALA A 81 12.53 13.36 2.38
CA ALA A 81 13.88 13.66 2.87
C ALA A 81 14.47 12.54 3.74
N VAL A 82 13.64 11.58 4.19
CA VAL A 82 14.03 10.52 5.14
C VAL A 82 14.09 9.13 4.49
N ILE A 83 13.28 8.89 3.46
CA ILE A 83 13.11 7.58 2.77
C ILE A 83 13.25 7.72 1.27
#